data_AF-A0A242NG34-F1
#
_entry.id   AF-A0A242NG34-F1
#
_cell.length_a   1.000
_cell.length_b   1.000
_cell.length_c   1.000
_cell.angle_alpha   90.00
_cell.angle_beta   90.00
_cell.angle_gamma   90.00
#
_symmetry.space_group_name_H-M   'P 1'
#
loop_
_entity.id
_entity.type
_entity.pdbx_description
1 polymer ?
#
loop_
_entity_poly.entity_id
_entity_poly.type
_entity_poly.pdbx_seq_one_letter_code
_entity_poly.pdbx_strand_id
1 'polypeptide(L)'
;MLASLVGEYNFTFDAEDIDDVANRPNAYAIGNLKIGEQFHKLNCSTRAELPLTTDIINRAHLVRLYKKLHERGIDKLLIMRLFPVGRGMLLKEKIPSIEQYKLAIEVLLEQESKYGSPQIKLQCALKHLFPQFNKHPGENPCDLVSNSFGITPNGTLLASPWAYNASGKPLGEEWVLGNLSNQTLSEIFDSQKYKIMLSKVNENVGHCRIFSFFNSQKSLPIERIFDSADPLYNNL
;
A
#
# COMPACT_ATOMS: atom_id res chain seq x y z
N MET A 1 24.15 -16.11 9.07
CA MET A 1 23.16 -16.47 8.02
C MET A 1 22.19 -15.29 7.92
N LEU A 2 22.09 -14.61 6.78
CA LEU A 2 21.32 -13.34 6.68
C LEU A 2 19.82 -13.55 6.94
N ALA A 3 19.27 -14.70 6.53
CA ALA A 3 17.85 -15.01 6.65
C ALA A 3 17.31 -14.98 8.09
N SER A 4 18.12 -15.35 9.09
CA SER A 4 17.69 -15.29 10.50
C SER A 4 17.58 -13.87 11.06
N LEU A 5 18.05 -12.86 10.32
CA LEU A 5 17.94 -11.44 10.67
C LEU A 5 16.80 -10.75 9.90
N VAL A 6 16.16 -11.45 8.96
CA VAL A 6 15.07 -10.93 8.14
C VAL A 6 13.74 -11.39 8.74
N GLY A 7 12.95 -10.45 9.25
CA GLY A 7 11.64 -10.77 9.83
C GLY A 7 10.61 -11.19 8.77
N GLU A 8 10.60 -10.51 7.62
CA GLU A 8 9.71 -10.82 6.50
C GLU A 8 10.33 -10.35 5.18
N TYR A 9 10.23 -11.17 4.14
CA TYR A 9 10.61 -10.78 2.77
C TYR A 9 9.36 -10.37 1.97
N ASN A 10 9.30 -9.09 1.62
CA ASN A 10 8.20 -8.50 0.86
C ASN A 10 8.62 -8.29 -0.59
N PHE A 11 7.77 -8.67 -1.53
CA PHE A 11 8.06 -8.53 -2.96
C PHE A 11 6.78 -8.29 -3.77
N THR A 12 6.90 -7.57 -4.87
CA THR A 12 5.77 -7.38 -5.80
C THR A 12 5.59 -8.60 -6.69
N PHE A 13 4.35 -9.08 -6.82
CA PHE A 13 3.97 -10.15 -7.75
C PHE A 13 2.62 -9.83 -8.38
N ASP A 14 2.65 -9.31 -9.62
CA ASP A 14 1.50 -8.85 -10.39
C ASP A 14 1.29 -9.62 -11.72
N ALA A 15 2.23 -10.50 -12.08
CA ALA A 15 2.20 -11.29 -13.31
C ALA A 15 2.71 -12.72 -13.04
N GLU A 16 1.96 -13.74 -13.48
CA GLU A 16 2.35 -15.15 -13.34
C GLU A 16 3.22 -15.62 -14.50
N ASP A 17 2.89 -15.15 -15.71
CA ASP A 17 3.66 -15.34 -16.94
C ASP A 17 4.08 -14.00 -17.57
N ILE A 18 4.97 -14.04 -18.56
CA ILE A 18 5.40 -12.90 -19.37
C ILE A 18 4.22 -12.26 -20.12
N ASP A 19 3.25 -13.08 -20.55
CA ASP A 19 2.05 -12.60 -21.24
C ASP A 19 1.10 -11.85 -20.30
N ASP A 20 1.24 -12.03 -18.99
CA ASP A 20 0.48 -11.29 -17.97
C ASP A 20 1.14 -9.95 -17.58
N VAL A 21 2.36 -9.67 -18.07
CA VAL A 21 3.11 -8.47 -17.67
C VAL A 21 2.46 -7.22 -18.27
N ALA A 22 1.97 -6.34 -17.39
CA ALA A 22 1.33 -5.10 -17.81
C ALA A 22 2.16 -3.83 -17.51
N ASN A 23 2.74 -3.72 -16.31
CA ASN A 23 3.26 -2.45 -15.77
C ASN A 23 4.72 -2.52 -15.27
N ARG A 24 5.39 -3.66 -15.44
CA ARG A 24 6.73 -3.94 -14.93
C ARG A 24 7.64 -4.46 -16.05
N PRO A 25 8.97 -4.42 -15.88
CA PRO A 25 9.87 -5.08 -16.82
C PRO A 25 9.59 -6.58 -16.92
N ASN A 26 9.86 -7.16 -18.10
CA ASN A 26 9.74 -8.60 -18.32
C ASN A 26 10.51 -9.39 -17.25
N ALA A 27 9.92 -10.51 -16.82
CA ALA A 27 10.44 -11.39 -15.79
C ALA A 27 10.63 -10.78 -14.38
N TYR A 28 10.25 -9.52 -14.13
CA TYR A 28 10.38 -8.88 -12.81
C TYR A 28 9.62 -9.65 -11.71
N ALA A 29 8.32 -9.89 -11.91
CA ALA A 29 7.48 -10.61 -10.97
C ALA A 29 7.96 -12.06 -10.78
N ILE A 30 8.30 -12.74 -11.88
CA ILE A 30 8.78 -14.13 -11.89
C ILE A 30 10.11 -14.26 -11.12
N GLY A 31 11.03 -13.32 -11.32
CA GLY A 31 12.30 -13.26 -10.60
C GLY A 31 12.11 -13.08 -9.10
N ASN A 32 11.23 -12.15 -8.71
CA ASN A 32 10.89 -11.91 -7.31
C ASN A 32 10.28 -13.15 -6.64
N LEU A 33 9.38 -13.86 -7.33
CA LEU A 33 8.76 -15.09 -6.80
C LEU A 33 9.81 -16.16 -6.51
N LYS A 34 10.80 -16.34 -7.39
CA LYS A 34 11.91 -17.29 -7.16
C LYS A 34 12.70 -16.95 -5.90
N ILE A 35 12.93 -15.65 -5.65
CA ILE A 35 13.62 -15.20 -4.44
C ILE A 35 12.73 -15.41 -3.21
N GLY A 36 11.43 -15.08 -3.31
CA GLY A 36 10.45 -15.36 -2.26
C GLY A 36 10.44 -16.82 -1.83
N GLU A 37 10.43 -17.75 -2.78
CA GLU A 37 10.51 -19.19 -2.53
C GLU A 37 11.81 -19.58 -1.77
N GLN A 38 12.94 -18.95 -2.09
CA GLN A 38 14.21 -19.19 -1.38
C GLN A 38 14.14 -18.70 0.07
N PHE A 39 13.54 -17.53 0.33
CA PHE A 39 13.31 -17.04 1.69
C PHE A 39 12.37 -17.94 2.47
N HIS A 40 11.29 -18.42 1.85
CA HIS A 40 10.38 -19.38 2.48
C HIS A 40 11.10 -20.68 2.89
N LYS A 41 11.94 -21.25 2.03
CA LYS A 41 12.77 -22.44 2.33
C LYS A 41 13.77 -22.22 3.48
N LEU A 42 14.08 -20.96 3.79
CA LEU A 42 14.92 -20.56 4.92
C LEU A 42 14.10 -20.23 6.19
N ASN A 43 12.81 -20.57 6.21
CA ASN A 43 11.84 -20.26 7.28
C ASN A 43 11.66 -18.75 7.54
N CYS A 44 11.91 -17.91 6.53
CA CYS A 44 11.55 -16.50 6.58
C CYS A 44 10.10 -16.32 6.15
N SER A 45 9.32 -15.53 6.89
CA SER A 45 7.98 -15.12 6.46
C SER A 45 8.06 -14.38 5.12
N THR A 46 7.09 -14.60 4.25
CA THR A 46 7.04 -14.01 2.91
C THR A 46 5.70 -13.33 2.64
N ARG A 47 5.76 -12.20 1.93
CA ARG A 47 4.55 -11.51 1.48
C ARG A 47 4.68 -11.03 0.04
N ALA A 48 3.80 -11.54 -0.80
CA ALA A 48 3.58 -10.97 -2.12
C ALA A 48 2.73 -9.70 -1.99
N GLU A 49 3.08 -8.68 -2.77
CA GLU A 49 2.40 -7.39 -2.85
C GLU A 49 1.79 -7.24 -4.25
N LEU A 50 0.49 -6.98 -4.30
CA LEU A 50 -0.30 -6.92 -5.54
C LEU A 50 -1.03 -5.56 -5.62
N PRO A 51 -0.40 -4.52 -6.21
CA PRO A 51 -1.09 -3.31 -6.62
C PRO A 51 -2.05 -3.62 -7.75
N LEU A 52 -3.36 -3.56 -7.49
CA LEU A 52 -4.36 -3.82 -8.52
C LEU A 52 -4.44 -2.67 -9.51
N THR A 53 -4.37 -3.02 -10.80
CA THR A 53 -4.57 -2.10 -11.93
C THR A 53 -5.66 -2.64 -12.84
N THR A 54 -6.28 -1.80 -13.65
CA THR A 54 -7.30 -2.23 -14.63
C THR A 54 -6.81 -3.33 -15.56
N ASP A 55 -5.50 -3.37 -15.85
CA ASP A 55 -4.89 -4.37 -16.73
C ASP A 55 -4.85 -5.79 -16.12
N ILE A 56 -4.77 -5.93 -14.80
CA ILE A 56 -4.47 -7.21 -14.12
C ILE A 56 -5.62 -7.73 -13.24
N ILE A 57 -6.75 -7.03 -13.19
CA ILE A 57 -7.91 -7.43 -12.34
C ILE A 57 -8.76 -8.54 -12.95
N ASN A 58 -8.39 -9.08 -14.11
CA ASN A 58 -9.14 -10.17 -14.74
C ASN A 58 -9.18 -11.42 -13.84
N ARG A 59 -10.36 -12.03 -13.69
CA ARG A 59 -10.56 -13.21 -12.83
C ARG A 59 -9.60 -14.36 -13.14
N ALA A 60 -9.43 -14.71 -14.42
CA ALA A 60 -8.58 -15.83 -14.79
C ALA A 60 -7.13 -15.57 -14.39
N HIS A 61 -6.67 -14.34 -14.56
CA HIS A 61 -5.34 -13.90 -14.10
C HIS A 61 -5.20 -14.03 -12.59
N LEU A 62 -6.10 -13.41 -11.81
CA LEU A 62 -6.05 -13.43 -10.35
C LEU A 62 -6.07 -14.86 -9.78
N VAL A 63 -6.84 -15.76 -10.38
CA VAL A 63 -6.88 -17.18 -10.01
C VAL A 63 -5.53 -17.87 -10.27
N ARG A 64 -4.92 -17.67 -11.44
CA ARG A 64 -3.60 -18.22 -11.75
C ARG A 64 -2.54 -17.67 -10.81
N LEU A 65 -2.53 -16.36 -10.61
CA LEU A 65 -1.60 -15.66 -9.72
C LEU A 65 -1.67 -16.21 -8.30
N TYR A 66 -2.87 -16.30 -7.72
CA TYR A 66 -3.04 -16.84 -6.38
C TYR A 66 -2.55 -18.29 -6.30
N LYS A 67 -2.98 -19.14 -7.24
CA LYS A 67 -2.58 -20.56 -7.28
C LYS A 67 -1.05 -20.69 -7.35
N LYS A 68 -0.38 -19.84 -8.13
CA LYS A 68 1.08 -19.84 -8.23
C LYS A 68 1.75 -19.49 -6.91
N LEU A 69 1.25 -18.50 -6.19
CA LEU A 69 1.75 -18.14 -4.86
C LEU A 69 1.56 -19.29 -3.86
N HIS A 70 0.40 -19.94 -3.89
CA HIS A 70 0.11 -21.12 -3.07
C HIS A 70 1.09 -22.26 -3.34
N GLU A 71 1.28 -22.63 -4.61
CA GLU A 71 2.20 -23.69 -5.04
C GLU A 71 3.67 -23.42 -4.65
N ARG A 72 4.02 -22.16 -4.38
CA ARG A 72 5.37 -21.72 -4.00
C ARG A 72 5.55 -21.48 -2.50
N GLY A 73 4.52 -21.77 -1.70
CA GLY A 73 4.56 -21.65 -0.25
C GLY A 73 4.61 -20.20 0.24
N ILE A 74 4.12 -19.23 -0.54
CA ILE A 74 4.11 -17.83 -0.09
C ILE A 74 3.06 -17.67 1.02
N ASP A 75 3.43 -17.01 2.12
CA ASP A 75 2.61 -17.00 3.33
C ASP A 75 1.44 -16.01 3.25
N LYS A 76 1.67 -14.85 2.64
CA LYS A 76 0.72 -13.72 2.61
C LYS A 76 0.64 -13.07 1.24
N LEU A 77 -0.54 -12.56 0.91
CA LEU A 77 -0.79 -11.71 -0.25
C LEU A 77 -1.41 -10.39 0.22
N LEU A 78 -0.65 -9.30 0.10
CA LEU A 78 -1.13 -7.94 0.34
C LEU A 78 -1.74 -7.38 -0.94
N ILE A 79 -3.05 -7.20 -0.94
CA ILE A 79 -3.78 -6.52 -2.00
C ILE A 79 -3.71 -5.02 -1.75
N MET A 80 -3.29 -4.27 -2.77
CA MET A 80 -3.01 -2.85 -2.66
C MET A 80 -3.81 -2.07 -3.68
N ARG A 81 -4.22 -0.86 -3.28
CA ARG A 81 -4.77 0.14 -4.19
C ARG A 81 -3.63 0.74 -5.00
N LEU A 82 -3.83 0.96 -6.29
CA LEU A 82 -2.86 1.70 -7.09
C LEU A 82 -2.82 3.16 -6.63
N PHE A 83 -1.72 3.58 -6.01
CA PHE A 83 -1.56 4.96 -5.56
C PHE A 83 -0.94 5.83 -6.68
N PRO A 84 -1.46 7.06 -6.90
CA PRO A 84 -0.93 7.99 -7.90
C PRO A 84 0.29 8.75 -7.36
N VAL A 85 1.30 8.02 -6.87
CA VAL A 85 2.53 8.55 -6.26
C VAL A 85 3.75 7.87 -6.86
N GLY A 86 4.93 8.50 -6.78
CA GLY A 86 6.12 7.99 -7.46
C GLY A 86 5.86 7.74 -8.95
N ARG A 87 6.26 6.56 -9.45
CA ARG A 87 5.96 6.13 -10.83
C ARG A 87 4.46 5.87 -11.08
N GLY A 88 3.67 5.60 -10.05
CA GLY A 88 2.21 5.44 -10.17
C GLY A 88 1.49 6.70 -10.62
N MET A 89 2.13 7.87 -10.55
CA MET A 89 1.61 9.12 -11.13
C MET A 89 1.37 9.03 -12.65
N LEU A 90 2.07 8.13 -13.34
CA LEU A 90 1.96 7.89 -14.77
C LEU A 90 0.87 6.87 -15.14
N LEU A 91 0.18 6.30 -14.15
CA LEU A 91 -0.77 5.20 -14.31
C LEU A 91 -2.14 5.56 -13.71
N LYS A 92 -2.51 6.84 -13.67
CA LYS A 92 -3.75 7.30 -13.03
C LYS A 92 -5.00 6.74 -13.70
N GLU A 93 -4.94 6.60 -15.01
CA GLU A 93 -5.97 5.98 -15.86
C GLU A 93 -6.16 4.49 -15.59
N LYS A 94 -5.18 3.85 -14.94
CA LYS A 94 -5.21 2.41 -14.61
C LYS A 94 -5.72 2.12 -13.21
N ILE A 95 -6.18 3.15 -12.48
CA ILE A 95 -6.77 2.99 -11.15
C ILE A 95 -8.16 2.35 -11.33
N PRO A 96 -8.41 1.14 -10.79
CA PRO A 96 -9.72 0.51 -10.85
C PRO A 96 -10.83 1.34 -10.19
N SER A 97 -12.07 1.13 -10.64
CA SER A 97 -13.28 1.60 -9.95
C SER A 97 -13.50 0.85 -8.63
N ILE A 98 -14.44 1.34 -7.80
CA ILE A 98 -14.81 0.67 -6.55
C ILE A 98 -15.33 -0.75 -6.80
N GLU A 99 -16.18 -0.95 -7.81
CA GLU A 99 -16.74 -2.24 -8.21
C GLU A 99 -15.64 -3.19 -8.68
N GLN A 100 -14.68 -2.68 -9.46
CA GLN A 100 -13.54 -3.45 -9.93
C GLN A 100 -12.63 -3.90 -8.77
N TYR A 101 -12.36 -3.01 -7.80
CA TYR A 101 -11.63 -3.39 -6.59
C TYR A 101 -12.37 -4.47 -5.80
N LYS A 102 -13.68 -4.30 -5.57
CA LYS A 102 -14.49 -5.27 -4.83
C LYS A 102 -14.46 -6.65 -5.49
N LEU A 103 -14.76 -6.71 -6.79
CA LEU A 103 -14.76 -7.96 -7.55
C LEU A 103 -13.39 -8.66 -7.53
N ALA A 104 -12.30 -7.90 -7.72
CA ALA A 104 -10.95 -8.47 -7.69
C ALA A 104 -10.59 -9.04 -6.30
N ILE A 105 -10.96 -8.34 -5.23
CA ILE A 105 -10.73 -8.81 -3.85
C ILE A 105 -11.57 -10.04 -3.55
N GLU A 106 -12.84 -10.07 -3.95
CA GLU A 106 -13.73 -11.23 -3.79
C GLU A 106 -13.17 -12.47 -4.49
N VAL A 107 -12.69 -12.35 -5.72
CA VAL A 107 -12.03 -13.46 -6.45
C VAL A 107 -10.84 -14.02 -5.66
N LEU A 108 -10.03 -13.17 -5.04
CA LEU A 108 -8.87 -13.59 -4.26
C LEU A 108 -9.26 -14.21 -2.91
N LEU A 109 -10.33 -13.70 -2.27
CA LEU A 109 -10.92 -14.29 -1.07
C LEU A 109 -11.51 -15.68 -1.34
N GLU A 110 -12.15 -15.89 -2.50
CA GLU A 110 -12.59 -17.22 -2.95
C GLU A 110 -11.40 -18.20 -3.03
N GLN A 111 -10.25 -17.75 -3.52
CA GLN A 111 -9.07 -18.60 -3.60
C GLN A 111 -8.48 -18.89 -2.21
N GLU A 112 -8.46 -17.91 -1.30
CA GLU A 112 -8.06 -18.12 0.10
C GLU A 112 -8.93 -19.16 0.80
N SER A 113 -10.25 -19.07 0.64
CA SER A 113 -11.18 -20.06 1.18
C SER A 113 -10.91 -21.48 0.62
N LYS A 114 -10.52 -21.57 -0.64
CA LYS A 114 -10.26 -22.84 -1.33
C LYS A 114 -8.91 -23.49 -0.95
N TYR A 115 -7.84 -22.71 -0.85
CA TYR A 115 -6.47 -23.22 -0.70
C TYR A 115 -5.87 -23.00 0.69
N GLY A 116 -6.42 -22.09 1.50
CA GLY A 116 -5.97 -21.76 2.86
C GLY A 116 -4.70 -20.88 2.94
N SER A 117 -3.90 -20.79 1.88
CA SER A 117 -2.72 -19.93 1.80
C SER A 117 -2.43 -19.52 0.34
N PRO A 118 -1.85 -18.33 0.08
CA PRO A 118 -1.46 -17.28 1.03
C PRO A 118 -2.64 -16.59 1.73
N GLN A 119 -2.41 -16.12 2.96
CA GLN A 119 -3.39 -15.31 3.67
C GLN A 119 -3.57 -13.94 3.02
N ILE A 120 -4.82 -13.55 2.74
CA ILE A 120 -5.13 -12.24 2.20
C ILE A 120 -4.94 -11.17 3.28
N LYS A 121 -4.31 -10.07 2.89
CA LYS A 121 -4.22 -8.81 3.65
C LYS A 121 -4.62 -7.66 2.74
N LEU A 122 -5.21 -6.62 3.30
CA LEU A 122 -5.55 -5.40 2.57
C LEU A 122 -4.69 -4.23 3.03
N GLN A 123 -4.20 -3.45 2.07
CA GLN A 123 -3.63 -2.13 2.34
C GLN A 123 -4.67 -1.25 3.03
N CYS A 124 -4.25 -0.37 3.94
CA CYS A 124 -5.13 0.53 4.70
C CYS A 124 -6.20 1.24 3.84
N ALA A 125 -5.81 1.68 2.64
CA ALA A 125 -6.68 2.39 1.70
C ALA A 125 -7.81 1.54 1.07
N LEU A 126 -7.86 0.24 1.32
CA LEU A 126 -8.91 -0.69 0.87
C LEU A 126 -9.71 -1.28 2.03
N LYS A 127 -9.24 -1.16 3.29
CA LYS A 127 -9.88 -1.83 4.44
C LYS A 127 -11.28 -1.32 4.75
N HIS A 128 -11.60 -0.08 4.37
CA HIS A 128 -12.96 0.44 4.58
C HIS A 128 -13.98 -0.20 3.63
N LEU A 129 -13.56 -0.74 2.48
CA LEU A 129 -14.43 -1.55 1.60
C LEU A 129 -14.77 -2.93 2.19
N PHE A 130 -13.91 -3.45 3.08
CA PHE A 130 -14.03 -4.77 3.69
C PHE A 130 -13.74 -4.68 5.20
N PRO A 131 -14.71 -4.20 6.01
CA PRO A 131 -14.50 -3.89 7.42
C PRO A 131 -13.98 -5.06 8.28
N GLN A 132 -14.16 -6.30 7.85
CA GLN A 132 -13.61 -7.48 8.51
C GLN A 132 -12.07 -7.49 8.55
N PHE A 133 -11.39 -6.66 7.75
CA PHE A 133 -9.94 -6.47 7.79
C PHE A 133 -9.47 -5.38 8.77
N ASN A 134 -10.39 -4.68 9.44
CA ASN A 134 -10.07 -3.75 10.51
C ASN A 134 -9.88 -4.49 11.83
N LYS A 135 -8.91 -4.04 12.64
CA LYS A 135 -8.68 -4.61 13.98
C LYS A 135 -9.86 -4.31 14.90
N HIS A 136 -10.38 -3.08 14.81
CA HIS A 136 -11.52 -2.61 15.59
C HIS A 136 -12.56 -1.92 14.70
N PRO A 137 -13.88 -2.16 14.90
CA PRO A 137 -14.93 -1.42 14.21
C PRO A 137 -14.81 0.09 14.49
N GLY A 138 -14.86 0.91 13.45
CA GLY A 138 -14.78 2.37 13.55
C GLY A 138 -13.37 2.96 13.70
N GLU A 139 -12.33 2.13 13.77
CA GLU A 139 -10.93 2.62 13.78
C GLU A 139 -10.51 3.15 12.41
N ASN A 140 -9.72 4.22 12.37
CA ASN A 140 -9.13 4.69 11.13
C ASN A 140 -8.06 3.68 10.65
N PRO A 141 -8.24 3.02 9.49
CA PRO A 141 -7.24 2.08 9.00
C PRO A 141 -5.93 2.72 8.60
N CYS A 142 -5.87 4.05 8.46
CA CYS A 142 -4.69 4.78 8.03
C CYS A 142 -3.67 4.96 9.17
N ASP A 143 -2.44 4.53 8.91
CA ASP A 143 -1.31 4.60 9.84
C ASP A 143 -0.52 5.93 9.81
N LEU A 144 -1.01 6.94 9.07
CA LEU A 144 -0.33 8.24 8.91
C LEU A 144 -0.04 8.87 10.27
N VAL A 145 1.25 9.16 10.52
CA VAL A 145 1.85 9.71 11.76
C VAL A 145 1.61 8.96 13.07
N SER A 146 0.69 7.98 13.10
CA SER A 146 0.38 7.16 14.27
C SER A 146 1.29 5.93 14.35
N ASN A 147 1.40 5.18 13.26
CA ASN A 147 2.13 3.90 13.23
C ASN A 147 3.15 3.81 12.08
N SER A 148 3.11 4.73 11.12
CA SER A 148 3.97 4.65 9.93
C SER A 148 4.45 6.01 9.45
N PHE A 149 5.74 6.05 9.10
CA PHE A 149 6.43 7.21 8.55
C PHE A 149 7.19 6.82 7.29
N GLY A 150 7.41 7.78 6.40
CA GLY A 150 8.37 7.64 5.31
C GLY A 150 9.73 8.22 5.71
N ILE A 151 10.82 7.57 5.33
CA ILE A 151 12.17 8.15 5.47
C ILE A 151 12.81 8.14 4.08
N THR A 152 13.26 9.29 3.61
CA THR A 152 13.98 9.42 2.34
C THR A 152 15.48 9.13 2.53
N PRO A 153 16.24 8.87 1.46
CA PRO A 153 17.68 8.58 1.56
C PRO A 153 18.53 9.68 2.21
N ASN A 154 18.07 10.94 2.18
CA ASN A 154 18.75 12.07 2.85
C ASN A 154 18.22 12.34 4.27
N GLY A 155 17.48 11.40 4.87
CA GLY A 155 16.99 11.49 6.24
C GLY A 155 15.70 12.28 6.44
N THR A 156 15.08 12.84 5.39
CA THR A 156 13.79 13.54 5.54
C THR A 156 12.71 12.59 6.02
N LEU A 157 12.07 12.93 7.14
CA LEU A 157 10.95 12.19 7.71
C LEU A 157 9.63 12.72 7.13
N LEU A 158 8.83 11.82 6.59
CA LEU A 158 7.53 12.08 5.97
C LEU A 158 6.41 11.55 6.85
N ALA A 159 5.29 12.28 6.87
CA ALA A 159 4.08 11.89 7.58
C ALA A 159 3.46 10.56 7.09
N SER A 160 3.73 10.21 5.83
CA SER A 160 3.30 8.94 5.24
C SER A 160 4.42 8.35 4.40
N PRO A 161 4.61 7.01 4.45
CA PRO A 161 5.54 6.34 3.56
C PRO A 161 5.12 6.42 2.10
N TRP A 162 3.96 6.96 1.74
CA TRP A 162 3.53 7.10 0.35
C TRP A 162 3.66 8.53 -0.20
N ALA A 163 4.15 9.48 0.61
CA ALA A 163 4.11 10.91 0.31
C ALA A 163 5.28 11.39 -0.56
N TYR A 164 5.52 10.74 -1.70
CA TYR A 164 6.56 11.12 -2.66
C TYR A 164 6.07 11.24 -4.11
N ASN A 165 6.65 12.16 -4.85
CA ASN A 165 6.37 12.39 -6.27
C ASN A 165 7.24 11.50 -7.18
N ALA A 166 7.03 11.62 -8.51
CA ALA A 166 7.76 10.84 -9.51
C ALA A 166 9.29 11.02 -9.50
N SER A 167 9.80 12.13 -8.95
CA SER A 167 11.24 12.37 -8.78
C SER A 167 11.81 11.84 -7.47
N GLY A 168 11.00 11.17 -6.64
CA GLY A 168 11.41 10.68 -5.33
C GLY A 168 11.50 11.78 -4.25
N LYS A 169 11.02 12.99 -4.55
CA LYS A 169 10.92 14.09 -3.58
C LYS A 169 9.57 14.05 -2.85
N PRO A 170 9.44 14.69 -1.67
CA PRO A 170 8.15 14.81 -0.98
C PRO A 170 7.06 15.37 -1.91
N LEU A 171 5.80 14.97 -1.70
CA LEU A 171 4.66 15.51 -2.46
C LEU A 171 4.48 17.03 -2.24
N GLY A 172 4.86 17.51 -1.06
CA GLY A 172 4.84 18.91 -0.68
C GLY A 172 5.42 19.06 0.74
N GLU A 173 5.71 20.30 1.13
CA GLU A 173 6.29 20.60 2.44
C GLU A 173 5.37 20.16 3.57
N GLU A 174 4.05 20.25 3.41
CA GLU A 174 3.04 19.79 4.38
C GLU A 174 3.22 18.32 4.80
N TRP A 175 3.83 17.48 3.94
CA TRP A 175 4.11 16.07 4.25
C TRP A 175 5.42 15.85 5.02
N VAL A 176 6.31 16.83 5.07
CA VAL A 176 7.62 16.75 5.72
C VAL A 176 7.51 17.06 7.20
N LEU A 177 7.87 16.13 8.07
CA LEU A 177 7.85 16.32 9.52
C LEU A 177 9.17 16.92 10.06
N GLY A 178 10.29 16.61 9.42
CA GLY A 178 11.62 17.03 9.81
C GLY A 178 12.70 16.26 9.06
N ASN A 179 13.95 16.32 9.51
CA ASN A 179 15.05 15.55 8.92
C ASN A 179 15.93 14.90 10.00
N LEU A 180 16.04 13.57 9.96
CA LEU A 180 16.77 12.77 10.94
C LEU A 180 18.31 12.90 10.84
N SER A 181 18.82 13.55 9.79
CA SER A 181 20.26 13.88 9.68
C SER A 181 20.67 15.05 10.55
N ASN A 182 19.72 15.89 10.98
CA ASN A 182 20.00 17.08 11.79
C ASN A 182 19.05 17.27 12.98
N GLN A 183 18.04 16.40 13.15
CA GLN A 183 17.10 16.40 14.27
C GLN A 183 16.93 14.98 14.81
N THR A 184 16.73 14.87 16.12
CA THR A 184 16.27 13.64 16.77
C THR A 184 14.78 13.42 16.50
N LEU A 185 14.33 12.17 16.62
CA LEU A 185 12.91 11.86 16.49
C LEU A 185 12.05 12.56 17.56
N SER A 186 12.58 12.72 18.78
CA SER A 186 11.91 13.44 19.87
C SER A 186 11.65 14.90 19.51
N GLU A 187 12.65 15.59 18.96
CA GLU A 187 12.49 16.99 18.52
C GLU A 187 11.43 17.12 17.43
N ILE A 188 11.37 16.16 16.50
CA ILE A 188 10.34 16.14 15.46
C ILE A 188 8.96 15.90 16.06
N PHE A 189 8.83 14.96 17.00
CA PHE A 189 7.55 14.68 17.67
C PHE A 189 7.10 15.81 18.59
N ASP A 190 8.03 16.62 19.11
CA ASP A 190 7.69 17.80 19.88
C ASP A 190 7.29 19.01 19.03
N SER A 191 7.53 18.95 17.72
CA SER A 191 7.16 20.02 16.81
C SER A 191 5.65 20.25 16.76
N GLN A 192 5.27 21.52 16.57
CA GLN A 192 3.88 21.91 16.44
C GLN A 192 3.20 21.21 15.24
N LYS A 193 3.94 20.99 14.17
CA LYS A 193 3.43 20.33 12.96
C LYS A 193 3.03 18.88 13.23
N TYR A 194 3.90 18.11 13.89
CA TYR A 194 3.59 16.73 14.25
C TYR A 194 2.37 16.67 15.17
N LYS A 195 2.32 17.50 16.21
CA LYS A 195 1.21 17.57 17.16
C LYS A 195 -0.12 17.89 16.49
N ILE A 196 -0.13 18.85 15.55
CA ILE A 196 -1.31 19.17 14.73
C ILE A 196 -1.72 18.00 13.84
N MET A 197 -0.78 17.35 13.14
CA MET A 197 -1.13 16.21 12.30
C MET A 197 -1.70 15.05 13.13
N LEU A 198 -1.10 14.77 14.28
CA LEU A 198 -1.52 13.70 15.18
C LEU A 198 -2.92 13.96 15.72
N SER A 199 -3.27 15.20 16.09
CA SER A 199 -4.63 15.51 16.57
C SER A 199 -5.70 15.33 15.50
N LYS A 200 -5.32 15.34 14.22
CA LYS A 200 -6.23 15.26 13.07
C LYS A 200 -6.34 13.88 12.43
N VAL A 201 -5.59 12.88 12.90
CA VAL A 201 -5.58 11.54 12.28
C VAL A 201 -6.96 10.91 12.17
N ASN A 202 -7.91 11.29 13.01
CA ASN A 202 -9.28 10.77 13.00
C ASN A 202 -10.34 11.66 12.31
N GLU A 203 -9.99 12.80 11.73
CA GLU A 203 -10.98 13.66 11.02
C GLU A 203 -11.57 12.99 9.75
N ASN A 204 -10.78 12.06 9.19
CA ASN A 204 -10.88 11.34 7.90
C ASN A 204 -11.33 9.91 7.80
N VAL A 205 -11.97 9.37 8.83
CA VAL A 205 -12.06 7.91 8.98
C VAL A 205 -12.57 7.26 7.69
N GLY A 206 -11.82 6.29 7.17
CA GLY A 206 -12.15 5.57 5.93
C GLY A 206 -11.53 6.15 4.66
N HIS A 207 -11.15 7.43 4.61
CA HIS A 207 -10.56 8.04 3.42
C HIS A 207 -9.02 7.93 3.40
N CYS A 208 -8.46 7.56 2.24
CA CYS A 208 -7.01 7.54 2.06
C CYS A 208 -6.44 8.96 1.93
N ARG A 209 -5.49 9.30 2.80
CA ARG A 209 -4.82 10.61 2.90
C ARG A 209 -4.15 11.08 1.61
N ILE A 210 -3.54 10.15 0.87
CA ILE A 210 -2.91 10.44 -0.42
C ILE A 210 -3.97 10.85 -1.45
N PHE A 211 -5.07 10.10 -1.52
CA PHE A 211 -6.16 10.41 -2.45
C PHE A 211 -6.92 11.66 -2.06
N SER A 212 -7.23 11.85 -0.78
CA SER A 212 -7.77 13.09 -0.24
C SER A 212 -6.93 14.29 -0.66
N PHE A 213 -5.61 14.20 -0.47
CA PHE A 213 -4.71 15.29 -0.83
C PHE A 213 -4.80 15.67 -2.31
N PHE A 214 -4.79 14.70 -3.22
CA PHE A 214 -4.87 14.99 -4.65
C PHE A 214 -6.23 15.52 -5.12
N ASN A 215 -7.33 15.13 -4.47
CA ASN A 215 -8.70 15.42 -4.94
C ASN A 215 -9.41 16.52 -4.15
N SER A 216 -8.89 16.90 -2.98
CA SER A 216 -9.42 17.98 -2.15
C SER A 216 -9.40 19.32 -2.88
N GLN A 217 -10.45 20.11 -2.66
CA GLN A 217 -10.60 21.47 -3.17
C GLN A 217 -10.19 22.54 -2.14
N LYS A 218 -9.69 22.13 -0.96
CA LYS A 218 -9.24 23.08 0.07
C LYS A 218 -8.00 23.83 -0.41
N SER A 219 -7.94 25.13 -0.09
CA SER A 219 -6.85 26.01 -0.50
C SER A 219 -5.56 25.72 0.25
N LEU A 220 -5.64 25.34 1.53
CA LEU A 220 -4.48 25.06 2.37
C LEU A 220 -4.00 23.60 2.18
N PRO A 221 -2.73 23.37 1.77
CA PRO A 221 -2.23 22.02 1.48
C PRO A 221 -2.35 21.04 2.65
N ILE A 222 -2.11 21.49 3.87
CA ILE A 222 -2.23 20.66 5.08
C ILE A 222 -3.67 20.17 5.30
N GLU A 223 -4.67 20.98 4.98
CA GLU A 223 -6.07 20.62 5.16
C GLU A 223 -6.54 19.59 4.14
N ARG A 224 -5.91 19.55 2.95
CA ARG A 224 -6.19 18.56 1.90
C ARG A 224 -5.86 17.13 2.36
N ILE A 225 -4.84 16.96 3.21
CA ILE A 225 -4.48 15.66 3.82
C ILE A 225 -5.64 15.14 4.69
N PHE A 226 -6.31 16.07 5.38
CA PHE A 226 -7.40 15.80 6.31
C PHE A 226 -8.79 16.06 5.73
N ASP A 227 -8.93 15.97 4.41
CA ASP A 227 -10.22 16.13 3.74
C ASP A 227 -10.87 14.79 3.39
N SER A 228 -12.19 14.72 3.41
CA SER A 228 -12.95 13.54 2.97
C SER A 228 -13.15 13.56 1.44
N ALA A 229 -12.03 13.64 0.71
CA ALA A 229 -12.01 13.80 -0.74
C ALA A 229 -11.48 12.56 -1.48
N ASP A 230 -11.41 11.40 -0.84
CA ASP A 230 -11.01 10.17 -1.51
C ASP A 230 -12.13 9.65 -2.44
N PRO A 231 -11.95 9.65 -3.77
CA PRO A 231 -13.00 9.31 -4.72
C PRO A 231 -13.50 7.87 -4.61
N LEU A 232 -12.74 6.96 -3.99
CA LEU A 232 -13.19 5.59 -3.74
C LEU A 232 -14.34 5.52 -2.73
N TYR A 233 -14.46 6.51 -1.85
CA TYR A 233 -15.38 6.52 -0.71
C TYR A 233 -16.40 7.67 -0.73
N ASN A 234 -16.27 8.65 -1.64
CA ASN A 234 -17.18 9.80 -1.70
C ASN A 234 -18.64 9.44 -2.05
N ASN A 235 -18.91 8.21 -2.51
CA ASN A 235 -20.24 7.72 -2.90
C ASN A 235 -20.70 6.48 -2.09
N LEU A 236 -20.04 6.18 -0.96
CA LEU A 236 -20.40 5.06 -0.09
C LEU A 236 -21.35 5.46 1.04
#